data_AF-T1W1V1-F1
#
_entry.id   AF-T1W1V1-F1
#
_cell.length_a   1.000
_cell.length_b   1.000
_cell.length_c   1.000
_cell.angle_alpha   90.00
_cell.angle_beta   90.00
_cell.angle_gamma   90.00
#
_symmetry.space_group_name_H-M   'P 1'
#
loop_
_entity.id
_entity.type
_entity.pdbx_description
1 polymer ?
#
loop_
_entity_poly.entity_id
_entity_poly.type
_entity_poly.pdbx_seq_one_letter_code
_entity_poly.pdbx_strand_id
1 'polypeptide(L)'
;GNEYPRFGGINELLKDLRDEGVKVGPVIYIPGCPPRPEEIIYGIAQLVGLVEKKLGYQHYTEETSPFRLPEMPIEERIRLTLREKLRHVVGYLDRDAILEDFMKLVEKAEKSENPREELRKLVEEYNSKQKDMRIVFCMKLLESEYWRVKDAISAGKEFVYWI
;
A
#
# COMPACT_ATOMS: atom_id res chain seq x y z
N GLY A 1 7.87 42.05 17.57
CA GLY A 1 6.92 41.26 16.77
C GLY A 1 6.70 39.98 17.52
N ASN A 2 5.47 39.69 17.94
CA ASN A 2 5.20 38.51 18.75
C ASN A 2 5.49 37.27 17.91
N GLU A 3 6.53 36.53 18.30
CA GLU A 3 6.81 35.21 17.74
C GLU A 3 5.64 34.30 18.10
N TYR A 4 5.02 33.69 17.08
CA TYR A 4 4.05 32.63 17.32
C TYR A 4 4.78 31.45 17.98
N PRO A 5 4.21 30.83 19.03
CA PRO A 5 4.79 29.64 19.64
C PRO A 5 4.96 28.55 18.57
N ARG A 6 6.23 28.22 18.29
CA ARG A 6 6.63 27.15 17.36
C ARG A 6 6.68 25.77 18.03
N PHE A 7 6.55 25.75 19.35
CA PHE A 7 6.20 24.57 20.13
C PHE A 7 4.70 24.69 20.38
N GLY A 8 3.94 23.82 19.72
CA GLY A 8 2.49 23.90 19.65
C GLY A 8 1.88 22.56 20.03
N GLY A 9 0.83 22.62 20.84
CA GLY A 9 0.07 21.47 21.26
C GLY A 9 -0.92 21.86 22.34
N ILE A 10 -2.05 21.14 22.40
CA ILE A 10 -3.10 21.44 23.39
C ILE A 10 -2.58 21.36 24.83
N ASN A 11 -1.57 20.53 25.09
CA ASN A 11 -0.97 20.36 26.42
C ASN A 11 -0.13 21.56 26.86
N GLU A 12 0.61 22.19 25.94
CA GLU A 12 1.41 23.38 26.23
C GLU A 12 0.49 24.58 26.46
N LEU A 13 -0.53 24.76 25.61
CA LEU A 13 -1.55 25.80 25.79
C LEU A 13 -2.27 25.67 27.15
N LEU A 14 -2.60 24.45 27.57
CA LEU A 14 -3.24 24.22 28.87
C LEU A 14 -2.31 24.52 30.05
N LYS A 15 -1.01 24.36 29.87
CA LYS A 15 -0.02 24.70 30.89
C LYS A 15 0.12 26.21 31.02
N ASP A 16 0.27 26.91 29.90
CA ASP A 16 0.40 28.38 29.87
C ASP A 16 -0.82 29.06 30.49
N LEU A 17 -2.03 28.63 30.11
CA LEU A 17 -3.28 29.17 30.67
C LEU A 17 -3.40 28.94 32.18
N ARG A 18 -2.90 27.80 32.69
CA ARG A 18 -2.88 27.54 34.14
C ARG A 18 -1.85 28.41 34.86
N ASP A 19 -0.68 28.62 34.26
CA ASP A 19 0.38 29.45 34.81
C ASP A 19 -0.04 30.95 34.85
N GLU A 20 -0.88 31.38 33.91
CA GLU A 20 -1.55 32.70 33.91
C GLU A 20 -2.74 32.81 34.89
N GLY A 21 -3.07 31.73 35.61
CA GLY A 21 -4.19 31.70 36.57
C GLY A 21 -5.58 31.59 35.91
N VAL A 22 -5.65 31.30 34.61
CA VAL A 22 -6.91 31.10 33.88
C VAL A 22 -7.46 29.71 34.19
N LYS A 23 -8.69 29.67 34.71
CA LYS A 23 -9.37 28.40 35.00
C LYS A 23 -9.95 27.80 33.72
N VAL A 24 -9.31 26.76 33.21
CA VAL A 24 -9.78 26.05 32.01
C VAL A 24 -10.82 24.99 32.37
N GLY A 25 -11.91 24.95 31.59
CA GLY A 25 -12.97 23.94 31.70
C GLY A 25 -12.56 22.56 31.15
N PRO A 26 -13.51 21.62 31.01
CA PRO A 26 -13.23 20.32 30.43
C PRO A 26 -12.76 20.46 28.98
N VAL A 27 -11.79 19.63 28.60
CA VAL A 27 -11.17 19.63 27.26
C VAL A 27 -11.42 18.27 26.63
N ILE A 28 -11.86 18.26 25.38
CA ILE A 28 -12.04 17.05 24.59
C ILE A 28 -11.18 17.12 23.32
N TYR A 29 -10.54 16.00 22.99
CA TYR A 29 -9.78 15.85 21.75
C TYR A 29 -10.66 15.24 20.65
N ILE A 30 -10.73 15.91 19.51
CA ILE A 30 -11.43 15.43 18.31
C ILE A 30 -10.37 15.01 17.28
N PRO A 31 -10.26 13.72 16.92
CA PRO A 31 -9.27 13.25 15.98
C PRO A 31 -9.60 13.71 14.55
N GLY A 32 -8.59 14.16 13.80
CA GLY A 32 -8.73 14.49 12.38
C GLY A 32 -7.67 15.48 11.90
N CYS A 33 -7.43 15.53 10.58
CA CYS A 33 -6.49 16.47 9.95
C CYS A 33 -7.09 17.07 8.65
N PRO A 34 -7.96 18.09 8.75
CA PRO A 34 -8.71 18.51 9.94
C PRO A 34 -9.90 17.56 10.22
N PRO A 35 -10.47 17.56 11.43
CA PRO A 35 -11.69 16.81 11.71
C PRO A 35 -12.85 17.32 10.86
N ARG A 36 -13.77 16.42 10.50
CA ARG A 36 -14.97 16.79 9.75
C ARG A 36 -15.92 17.63 10.62
N PRO A 37 -16.74 18.51 10.03
CA PRO A 37 -17.67 19.36 10.79
C PRO A 37 -18.58 18.59 11.75
N GLU A 38 -19.07 17.42 11.33
CA GLU A 38 -19.95 16.57 12.14
C GLU A 38 -19.21 15.98 13.35
N GLU A 39 -17.92 15.68 13.22
CA GLU A 39 -17.07 15.17 14.31
C GLU A 39 -16.82 16.26 15.38
N ILE A 40 -16.77 17.52 14.96
CA ILE A 40 -16.69 18.68 15.87
C ILE A 40 -17.99 18.83 16.66
N ILE A 41 -19.14 18.81 15.98
CA ILE A 41 -20.46 18.90 16.64
C ILE A 41 -20.64 17.75 17.63
N TYR A 42 -20.24 16.55 17.24
CA TYR A 42 -20.27 15.38 18.11
C TYR A 42 -19.35 15.56 19.34
N GLY A 43 -18.14 16.09 19.17
CA GLY A 43 -17.25 16.41 20.29
C GLY A 43 -17.85 17.41 21.28
N ILE A 44 -18.56 18.43 20.78
CA ILE A 44 -19.29 19.41 21.64
C ILE A 44 -20.44 18.71 22.38
N ALA A 45 -21.22 17.89 21.70
CA ALA A 45 -22.32 17.14 22.31
C ALA A 45 -21.82 16.18 23.41
N GLN A 46 -20.66 15.57 23.22
CA GLN A 46 -19.98 14.78 24.26
C GLN A 46 -19.50 15.64 25.43
N LEU A 47 -18.91 16.80 25.16
CA LEU A 47 -18.39 17.70 26.19
C LEU A 47 -19.50 18.21 27.13
N VAL A 48 -20.68 18.48 26.59
CA VAL A 48 -21.87 18.94 27.35
C VAL A 48 -22.62 17.76 28.00
N GLY A 49 -22.27 16.51 27.67
CA GLY A 49 -22.92 15.31 28.21
C GLY A 49 -24.24 14.96 27.55
N LEU A 50 -24.53 15.49 26.35
CA LEU A 50 -25.72 15.14 25.57
C LEU A 50 -25.62 13.75 24.94
N VAL A 51 -24.38 13.27 24.71
CA VAL A 51 -24.12 12.00 24.03
C VAL A 51 -22.96 11.27 24.71
N GLU A 52 -23.09 9.95 24.86
CA GLU A 52 -22.03 9.10 25.44
C GLU A 52 -20.89 8.81 24.46
N LYS A 53 -19.68 8.62 25.00
CA LYS A 53 -18.52 8.24 24.20
C LYS A 53 -18.60 6.77 23.77
N LYS A 54 -18.93 6.54 22.50
CA LYS A 54 -19.03 5.19 21.92
C LYS A 54 -17.71 4.40 21.83
N LEU A 55 -16.56 5.07 21.85
CA LEU A 55 -15.24 4.44 21.69
C LEU A 55 -14.46 4.44 23.01
N GLY A 56 -14.23 3.25 23.56
CA GLY A 56 -13.27 3.03 24.65
C GLY A 56 -11.84 3.00 24.12
N TYR A 57 -10.89 3.58 24.84
CA TYR A 57 -9.47 3.44 24.51
C TYR A 57 -9.06 1.98 24.74
N GLN A 58 -8.61 1.30 23.69
CA GLN A 58 -8.03 -0.04 23.80
C GLN A 58 -6.52 0.06 23.57
N HIS A 59 -5.76 -0.23 24.61
CA HIS A 59 -4.31 -0.32 24.52
C HIS A 59 -3.95 -1.72 24.04
N TYR A 60 -3.61 -1.86 22.76
CA TYR A 60 -3.03 -3.09 22.24
C TYR A 60 -1.54 -3.04 22.52
N THR A 61 -1.09 -3.86 23.47
CA THR A 61 0.34 -4.13 23.65
C THR A 61 0.74 -5.02 22.47
N GLU A 62 1.56 -4.51 21.56
CA GLU A 62 2.13 -5.31 20.48
C GLU A 62 3.05 -6.37 21.09
N GLU A 63 2.52 -7.53 21.44
CA GLU A 63 3.30 -8.75 21.26
C GLU A 63 3.54 -8.85 19.76
N THR A 64 4.74 -8.46 19.33
CA THR A 64 5.15 -8.45 17.93
C THR A 64 5.19 -9.90 17.42
N SER A 65 4.02 -10.49 17.17
CA SER A 65 3.94 -11.69 16.35
C SER A 65 4.49 -11.28 15.00
N PRO A 66 5.55 -11.93 14.48
CA PRO A 66 6.05 -11.62 13.16
C PRO A 66 4.88 -11.80 12.19
N PHE A 67 4.52 -10.72 11.50
CA PHE A 67 3.49 -10.77 10.46
C PHE A 67 3.96 -11.78 9.41
N ARG A 68 3.33 -12.95 9.42
CA ARG A 68 3.55 -13.96 8.39
C ARG A 68 2.50 -13.74 7.32
N LEU A 69 2.97 -13.44 6.11
CA LEU A 69 2.10 -13.47 4.94
C LEU A 69 1.46 -14.86 4.85
N PRO A 70 0.16 -14.95 4.54
CA PRO A 70 -0.49 -16.24 4.34
C PRO A 70 0.24 -17.06 3.27
N GLU A 71 0.24 -18.38 3.43
CA GLU A 71 0.81 -19.28 2.41
C GLU A 71 -0.08 -19.28 1.16
N MET A 72 0.25 -18.40 0.22
CA MET A 72 -0.43 -18.33 -1.08
C MET A 72 0.27 -19.27 -2.08
N PRO A 73 -0.46 -19.82 -3.08
CA PRO A 73 0.13 -20.57 -4.19
C PRO A 73 1.30 -19.81 -4.82
N ILE A 74 2.33 -20.53 -5.22
CA ILE A 74 3.59 -19.95 -5.73
C ILE A 74 3.31 -19.06 -6.95
N GLU A 75 2.36 -19.47 -7.80
CA GLU A 75 1.92 -18.75 -8.99
C GLU A 75 1.31 -17.38 -8.64
N GLU A 76 0.55 -17.31 -7.55
CA GLU A 76 -0.13 -16.09 -7.12
C GLU A 76 0.85 -15.06 -6.54
N ARG A 77 1.91 -15.53 -5.85
CA ARG A 77 3.01 -14.67 -5.40
C ARG A 77 3.74 -14.03 -6.57
N ILE A 78 4.05 -14.80 -7.61
CA ILE A 78 4.67 -14.29 -8.84
C ILE A 78 3.75 -13.24 -9.48
N ARG A 79 2.47 -13.56 -9.64
CA ARG A 79 1.48 -12.64 -10.24
C ARG A 79 1.41 -11.30 -9.50
N LEU A 80 1.32 -11.31 -8.17
CA LEU A 80 1.24 -10.08 -7.37
C LEU A 80 2.51 -9.24 -7.47
N THR A 81 3.67 -9.89 -7.52
CA THR A 81 4.96 -9.21 -7.68
C THR A 81 5.05 -8.48 -9.00
N LEU A 82 4.66 -9.15 -10.08
CA LEU A 82 4.61 -8.56 -11.41
C LEU A 82 3.59 -7.42 -11.48
N ARG A 83 2.43 -7.59 -10.83
CA ARG A 83 1.40 -6.54 -10.75
C ARG A 83 1.91 -5.27 -10.06
N GLU A 84 2.62 -5.42 -8.94
CA GLU A 84 3.18 -4.29 -8.21
C GLU A 84 4.28 -3.60 -9.01
N LYS A 85 5.12 -4.38 -9.71
CA LYS A 85 6.12 -3.81 -10.61
C LYS A 85 5.49 -2.98 -11.74
N LEU A 86 4.39 -3.46 -12.33
CA LEU A 86 3.66 -2.73 -13.36
C LEU A 86 3.04 -1.43 -12.83
N ARG A 87 2.57 -1.40 -11.59
CA ARG A 87 2.06 -0.18 -10.94
C ARG A 87 3.07 0.97 -11.01
N HIS A 88 4.36 0.68 -10.85
CA HIS A 88 5.41 1.70 -10.92
C HIS A 88 5.72 2.20 -12.34
N VAL A 89 5.35 1.43 -13.37
CA VAL A 89 5.71 1.72 -14.78
C VAL A 89 4.56 2.33 -15.56
N VAL A 90 3.36 1.74 -15.47
CA VAL A 90 2.16 2.13 -16.23
C VAL A 90 1.05 2.70 -15.35
N GLY A 91 1.23 2.72 -14.03
CA GLY A 91 0.20 3.17 -13.10
C GLY A 91 -0.93 2.16 -12.94
N TYR A 92 -2.12 2.63 -12.59
CA TYR A 92 -3.28 1.77 -12.30
C TYR A 92 -4.13 1.41 -13.52
N LEU A 93 -4.07 2.22 -14.58
CA LEU A 93 -5.07 2.16 -15.65
C LEU A 93 -4.96 0.88 -16.49
N ASP A 94 -3.75 0.53 -16.91
CA ASP A 94 -3.53 -0.55 -17.88
C ASP A 94 -2.83 -1.79 -17.30
N ARG A 95 -2.44 -1.76 -16.01
CA ARG A 95 -1.61 -2.82 -15.42
C ARG A 95 -2.26 -4.20 -15.44
N ASP A 96 -3.57 -4.27 -15.19
CA ASP A 96 -4.27 -5.54 -15.02
C ASP A 96 -4.46 -6.23 -16.38
N ALA A 97 -4.82 -5.46 -17.42
CA ALA A 97 -4.93 -5.98 -18.79
C ALA A 97 -3.59 -6.49 -19.32
N ILE A 98 -2.51 -5.72 -19.16
CA ILE A 98 -1.16 -6.11 -19.60
C ILE A 98 -0.70 -7.37 -18.85
N LEU A 99 -0.94 -7.43 -17.55
CA LEU A 99 -0.55 -8.59 -16.74
C LEU A 99 -1.31 -9.85 -17.16
N GLU A 100 -2.62 -9.76 -17.38
CA GLU A 100 -3.42 -10.90 -17.83
C GLU A 100 -2.95 -11.44 -19.18
N ASP A 101 -2.65 -10.56 -20.12
CA ASP A 101 -2.15 -10.96 -21.43
C ASP A 101 -0.77 -11.63 -21.32
N PHE A 102 0.12 -11.12 -20.46
CA PHE A 102 1.39 -11.76 -20.19
C PHE A 102 1.22 -13.14 -19.55
N MET A 103 0.36 -13.29 -18.54
CA MET A 103 0.12 -14.57 -17.87
C MET A 103 -0.44 -15.63 -18.83
N LYS A 104 -1.29 -15.26 -19.79
CA LYS A 104 -1.75 -16.17 -20.85
C LYS A 104 -0.59 -16.69 -21.72
N LEU A 105 0.45 -15.88 -21.96
CA LEU A 105 1.64 -16.32 -22.69
C LEU A 105 2.49 -17.27 -21.84
N VAL A 106 2.61 -17.00 -20.54
CA VAL A 106 3.29 -17.90 -19.60
C VAL A 106 2.63 -19.27 -19.55
N GLU A 107 1.30 -19.34 -19.41
CA GLU A 107 0.55 -20.61 -19.41
C GLU A 107 0.74 -21.42 -20.70
N LYS A 108 0.98 -20.75 -21.85
CA LYS A 108 1.30 -21.41 -23.11
C LYS A 108 2.75 -21.91 -23.13
N ALA A 109 3.69 -21.10 -22.64
CA ALA A 109 5.10 -21.43 -22.59
C ALA A 109 5.40 -22.61 -21.64
N GLU A 110 4.70 -22.71 -20.52
CA GLU A 110 4.89 -23.80 -19.53
C GLU A 110 4.49 -25.18 -20.06
N LYS A 111 3.73 -25.26 -21.16
CA LYS A 111 3.36 -26.54 -21.81
C LYS A 111 4.45 -27.09 -22.74
N SER A 112 5.51 -26.32 -22.99
CA SER A 112 6.61 -26.70 -23.88
C SER A 112 7.80 -27.29 -23.10
N GLU A 113 8.64 -28.08 -23.78
CA GLU A 113 9.86 -28.69 -23.18
C GLU A 113 10.88 -27.64 -22.70
N ASN A 114 10.93 -26.47 -23.35
CA ASN A 114 11.82 -25.36 -22.96
C ASN A 114 11.02 -24.05 -22.73
N PRO A 115 10.48 -23.85 -21.51
CA PRO A 115 9.61 -22.71 -21.20
C PRO A 115 10.25 -21.33 -21.41
N ARG A 116 11.58 -21.21 -21.27
CA ARG A 116 12.29 -19.93 -21.38
C ARG A 116 12.41 -19.41 -22.81
N GLU A 117 12.78 -20.29 -23.74
CA GLU A 117 12.88 -19.91 -25.15
C GLU A 117 11.50 -19.73 -25.77
N GLU A 118 10.54 -20.56 -25.37
CA GLU A 118 9.17 -20.47 -25.86
C GLU A 118 8.49 -19.16 -25.41
N LEU A 119 8.65 -18.78 -24.15
CA LEU A 119 8.12 -17.51 -23.66
C LEU A 119 8.72 -16.32 -24.42
N ARG A 120 10.02 -16.34 -24.68
CA ARG A 120 10.68 -15.26 -25.44
C ARG A 120 10.13 -15.12 -26.85
N LYS A 121 9.93 -16.24 -27.56
CA LYS A 121 9.31 -16.25 -28.89
C LYS A 121 7.88 -15.70 -28.85
N LEU A 122 7.06 -16.14 -27.88
CA LEU A 122 5.69 -15.67 -27.72
C LEU A 122 5.61 -14.18 -27.41
N VAL A 123 6.51 -13.66 -26.57
CA VAL A 123 6.62 -12.23 -26.26
C VAL A 123 7.07 -11.43 -27.49
N GLU A 124 8.02 -11.93 -28.27
CA GLU A 124 8.45 -11.31 -29.53
C GLU A 124 7.32 -11.24 -30.55
N GLU A 125 6.58 -12.34 -30.75
CA GLU A 125 5.42 -12.39 -31.65
C GLU A 125 4.32 -11.43 -31.19
N TYR A 126 4.06 -11.36 -29.88
CA TYR A 126 3.13 -10.41 -29.30
C TYR A 126 3.59 -8.97 -29.59
N ASN A 127 4.85 -8.67 -29.34
CA ASN A 127 5.43 -7.34 -29.54
C ASN A 127 5.39 -6.88 -31.01
N SER A 128 5.58 -7.78 -31.98
CA SER A 128 5.47 -7.45 -33.41
C SER A 128 4.05 -7.04 -33.84
N LYS A 129 3.02 -7.51 -33.12
CA LYS A 129 1.62 -7.14 -33.37
C LYS A 129 1.21 -5.84 -32.69
N GLN A 130 1.96 -5.40 -31.69
CA GLN A 130 1.63 -4.21 -30.91
C GLN A 130 2.15 -2.92 -31.56
N LYS A 131 1.28 -1.91 -31.61
CA LYS A 131 1.62 -0.57 -32.10
C LYS A 131 2.22 0.33 -31.02
N ASP A 132 1.88 0.08 -29.75
CA ASP A 132 2.32 0.91 -28.62
C ASP A 132 3.63 0.40 -28.02
N MET A 133 4.65 1.25 -28.08
CA MET A 133 5.99 0.97 -27.60
C MET A 133 6.05 0.78 -26.06
N ARG A 134 5.10 1.34 -25.31
CA ARG A 134 4.99 1.18 -23.85
C ARG A 134 4.64 -0.25 -23.48
N ILE A 135 3.71 -0.86 -24.22
CA ILE A 135 3.29 -2.25 -24.02
C ILE A 135 4.45 -3.19 -24.33
N VAL A 136 5.20 -2.91 -25.41
CA VAL A 136 6.40 -3.67 -25.77
C VAL A 136 7.45 -3.62 -24.65
N PHE A 137 7.68 -2.44 -24.06
CA PHE A 137 8.58 -2.31 -22.91
C PHE A 137 8.08 -3.10 -21.70
N CYS A 138 6.78 -2.99 -21.37
CA CYS A 138 6.20 -3.71 -20.24
C CYS A 138 6.31 -5.23 -20.40
N MET A 139 6.06 -5.77 -21.59
CA MET A 139 6.18 -7.21 -21.85
C MET A 139 7.61 -7.72 -21.68
N LYS A 140 8.61 -6.97 -22.17
CA LYS A 140 10.03 -7.31 -21.96
C LYS A 140 10.43 -7.22 -20.48
N LEU A 141 9.95 -6.20 -19.78
CA LEU A 141 10.18 -6.05 -18.34
C LEU A 141 9.59 -7.23 -17.57
N LEU A 142 8.33 -7.58 -17.85
CA LEU A 142 7.64 -8.69 -17.21
C LEU A 142 8.33 -10.03 -17.45
N GLU A 143 8.82 -10.29 -18.67
CA GLU A 143 9.61 -11.49 -18.97
C GLU A 143 10.86 -11.57 -18.07
N SER A 144 11.62 -10.48 -17.97
CA SER A 144 12.84 -10.44 -17.16
C SER A 144 12.56 -10.62 -15.67
N GLU A 145 11.49 -9.99 -15.16
CA GLU A 145 11.10 -10.06 -13.76
C GLU A 145 10.50 -11.42 -13.39
N TYR A 146 9.72 -12.02 -14.29
CA TYR A 146 9.16 -13.36 -14.11
C TYR A 146 10.27 -14.40 -13.89
N TRP A 147 11.29 -14.42 -14.75
CA TRP A 147 12.43 -15.32 -14.58
C TRP A 147 13.25 -15.00 -13.33
N ARG A 148 13.48 -13.71 -13.03
CA ARG A 148 14.17 -13.30 -11.80
C ARG A 148 13.49 -13.84 -10.54
N VAL A 149 12.16 -13.75 -10.49
CA VAL A 149 11.37 -14.25 -9.36
C VAL A 149 11.32 -15.78 -9.35
N LYS A 150 11.10 -16.43 -10.49
CA LYS A 150 11.05 -17.90 -10.60
C LYS A 150 12.38 -18.55 -10.23
N ASP A 151 13.50 -17.99 -10.68
CA ASP A 151 14.85 -18.46 -10.36
C ASP A 151 15.16 -18.28 -8.86
N ALA A 152 14.73 -17.16 -8.27
CA ALA A 152 14.91 -16.90 -6.84
C ALA A 152 14.09 -17.85 -5.95
N ILE A 153 12.85 -18.14 -6.34
CA ILE A 153 11.98 -19.13 -5.67
C ILE A 153 12.60 -20.52 -5.77
N SER A 154 13.08 -20.90 -6.97
CA SER A 154 13.74 -22.20 -7.19
C SER A 154 15.02 -22.34 -6.36
N ALA A 155 15.73 -21.24 -6.10
CA ALA A 155 16.91 -21.20 -5.24
C ALA A 155 16.60 -21.13 -3.73
N GLY A 156 15.32 -21.15 -3.33
CA GLY A 156 14.89 -21.11 -1.93
C GLY A 156 15.24 -19.80 -1.21
N LYS A 157 15.46 -18.70 -1.93
CA LYS A 157 15.78 -17.40 -1.33
C LYS A 157 14.51 -16.70 -0.88
N GLU A 158 14.49 -16.21 0.37
CA GLU A 158 13.45 -15.28 0.82
C GLU A 158 13.55 -13.99 0.00
N PHE A 159 12.50 -13.71 -0.76
CA PHE A 159 12.44 -12.54 -1.61
C PHE A 159 11.79 -11.39 -0.84
N VAL A 160 12.51 -10.29 -0.68
CA VAL A 160 11.90 -9.04 -0.21
C VAL A 160 11.10 -8.47 -1.37
N TYR A 161 9.80 -8.67 -1.31
CA TYR A 161 8.86 -7.96 -2.17
C TYR A 161 8.94 -6.48 -1.80
N TRP A 162 9.33 -5.62 -2.74
CA TRP A 162 9.22 -4.18 -2.56
C TRP A 162 7.72 -3.86 -2.60
N ILE A 163 7.10 -3.83 -1.42
CA ILE A 163 5.72 -3.35 -1.18
C ILE A 163 5.81 -1.88 -0.78
#